data_AF-A0A2E0R991-F1
#
_entry.id   AF-A0A2E0R991-F1
#
_cell.length_a   1.000
_cell.length_b   1.000
_cell.length_c   1.000
_cell.angle_alpha   90.00
_cell.angle_beta   90.00
_cell.angle_gamma   90.00
#
_symmetry.space_group_name_H-M   'P 1'
#
loop_
_entity.id
_entity.type
_entity.pdbx_description
1 polymer ?
#
loop_
_entity_poly.entity_id
_entity_poly.type
_entity_poly.pdbx_seq_one_letter_code
_entity_poly.pdbx_strand_id
1 'polypeptide(L)'
;MKTYKVFSKDILRKANNFAIKHKRNRTLNKKYFMRRSNSTLFPIVFAMVHNDVEMRVQIILNEKGLLGWLDIPFNTYDALPTVDI
;
A
#
# COMPACT_ATOMS: atom_id res chain seq x y z
N MET A 1 -9.42 20.42 2.62
CA MET A 1 -8.87 19.47 1.66
C MET A 1 -8.06 18.45 2.43
N LYS A 2 -8.37 17.16 2.30
CA LYS A 2 -7.63 16.11 2.99
C LYS A 2 -6.81 15.33 1.97
N THR A 3 -5.50 15.32 2.15
CA THR A 3 -4.56 14.68 1.23
C THR A 3 -4.24 13.26 1.71
N TYR A 4 -4.27 12.30 0.79
CA TYR A 4 -3.96 10.90 1.08
C TYR A 4 -2.85 10.38 0.17
N LYS A 5 -1.87 9.66 0.74
CA LYS A 5 -0.95 8.83 -0.05
C LYS A 5 -1.69 7.60 -0.57
N VAL A 6 -1.48 7.29 -1.84
CA VAL A 6 -2.18 6.18 -2.52
C VAL A 6 -1.19 5.26 -3.23
N PHE A 7 -1.57 4.00 -3.37
CA PHE A 7 -0.96 3.12 -4.35
C PHE A 7 -1.81 3.08 -5.61
N SER A 8 -1.17 3.12 -6.78
CA SER A 8 -1.78 2.54 -7.98
C SER A 8 -1.67 1.01 -7.92
N LYS A 9 -2.45 0.31 -8.74
CA LYS A 9 -2.35 -1.16 -8.85
C LYS A 9 -0.92 -1.65 -9.12
N ASP A 10 -0.19 -0.96 -9.98
CA ASP A 10 1.19 -1.36 -10.33
C ASP A 10 2.18 -1.11 -9.21
N ILE A 11 2.09 0.03 -8.53
CA ILE A 11 2.94 0.31 -7.36
C ILE A 11 2.62 -0.70 -6.25
N LEU A 12 1.34 -0.96 -5.98
CA LEU A 12 0.91 -1.93 -4.98
C LEU A 12 1.43 -3.34 -5.30
N ARG A 13 1.35 -3.76 -6.58
CA ARG A 13 1.87 -5.05 -7.03
C ARG A 13 3.37 -5.15 -6.80
N LYS A 14 4.15 -4.12 -7.17
CA LYS A 14 5.60 -4.10 -6.99
C LYS A 14 5.96 -4.13 -5.50
N ALA A 15 5.34 -3.29 -4.69
CA ALA A 15 5.55 -3.24 -3.24
C ALA A 15 5.19 -4.58 -2.58
N ASN A 16 4.07 -5.20 -2.98
CA ASN A 16 3.67 -6.50 -2.46
C ASN A 16 4.64 -7.62 -2.83
N ASN A 17 5.13 -7.63 -4.08
CA ASN A 17 6.13 -8.61 -4.53
C ASN A 17 7.44 -8.45 -3.77
N PHE A 18 7.89 -7.22 -3.57
CA PHE A 18 9.07 -6.92 -2.77
C PHE A 18 8.89 -7.41 -1.34
N ALA A 19 7.75 -7.07 -0.71
CA ALA A 19 7.46 -7.49 0.65
C ALA A 19 7.41 -9.01 0.80
N ILE A 20 6.83 -9.75 -0.16
CA ILE A 20 6.84 -11.23 -0.15
C ILE A 20 8.27 -11.75 -0.28
N LYS A 21 9.04 -11.25 -1.26
CA LYS A 21 10.44 -11.68 -1.50
C LYS A 21 11.31 -11.50 -0.26
N HIS A 22 11.09 -10.41 0.48
CA HIS A 22 11.86 -10.07 1.67
C HIS A 22 11.19 -10.49 2.99
N LYS A 23 10.12 -11.29 2.96
CA LYS A 23 9.36 -11.76 4.15
C LYS A 23 8.81 -10.62 5.03
N ARG A 24 8.51 -9.47 4.42
CA ARG A 24 7.91 -8.25 5.02
C ARG A 24 6.40 -8.13 4.76
N ASN A 25 5.82 -9.06 4.01
CA ASN A 25 4.37 -9.10 3.80
C ASN A 25 3.67 -9.65 5.03
N ARG A 26 2.69 -8.91 5.53
CA ARG A 26 1.89 -9.32 6.70
C ARG A 26 0.61 -10.03 6.29
N THR A 27 -0.25 -9.37 5.51
CA THR A 27 -1.59 -9.89 5.19
C THR A 27 -2.01 -9.71 3.73
N LEU A 28 -1.20 -9.04 2.90
CA LEU A 28 -1.61 -8.59 1.58
C LEU A 28 -1.48 -9.71 0.53
N ASN A 29 -2.61 -10.33 0.18
CA ASN A 29 -2.66 -11.30 -0.91
C ASN A 29 -2.92 -10.62 -2.27
N LYS A 30 -2.19 -11.02 -3.31
CA LYS A 30 -2.35 -10.49 -4.69
C LYS A 30 -3.79 -10.56 -5.20
N LYS A 31 -4.57 -11.57 -4.79
CA LYS A 31 -5.97 -11.77 -5.19
C LYS A 31 -6.85 -10.53 -4.97
N TYR A 32 -6.51 -9.69 -4.00
CA TYR A 32 -7.31 -8.51 -3.64
C TYR A 32 -7.24 -7.39 -4.69
N PHE A 33 -6.16 -7.31 -5.47
CA PHE A 33 -5.96 -6.23 -6.45
C PHE A 33 -5.70 -6.70 -7.88
N MET A 34 -5.52 -8.01 -8.13
CA MET A 34 -5.28 -8.53 -9.48
C MET A 34 -6.39 -8.19 -10.49
N ARG A 35 -7.67 -8.29 -10.08
CA ARG A 35 -8.83 -8.07 -10.95
C ARG A 35 -9.28 -6.60 -11.04
N ARG A 36 -8.56 -5.67 -10.39
CA ARG A 36 -8.92 -4.24 -10.40
C ARG A 36 -8.40 -3.55 -11.66
N SER A 37 -9.01 -2.43 -12.02
CA SER A 37 -8.53 -1.57 -13.10
C SER A 37 -7.15 -1.00 -12.75
N ASN A 38 -6.35 -0.65 -13.77
CA ASN A 38 -5.09 0.08 -13.56
C ASN A 38 -5.33 1.50 -13.02
N SER A 39 -6.52 2.06 -13.25
CA SER A 39 -6.94 3.34 -12.67
C SER A 39 -7.39 3.26 -11.21
N THR A 40 -7.50 2.05 -10.64
CA THR A 40 -7.87 1.88 -9.23
C THR A 40 -6.74 2.33 -8.32
N LEU A 41 -7.07 3.25 -7.41
CA LEU A 41 -6.19 3.72 -6.34
C LEU A 41 -6.53 3.01 -5.02
N PHE A 42 -5.50 2.74 -4.24
CA PHE A 42 -5.59 2.08 -2.94
C PHE A 42 -5.04 3.04 -1.87
N PRO A 43 -5.90 3.79 -1.17
CA PRO A 43 -5.46 4.80 -0.23
C PRO A 43 -4.85 4.18 1.03
N ILE A 44 -3.80 4.82 1.52
CA ILE A 44 -3.24 4.56 2.84
C ILE A 44 -4.09 5.29 3.88
N VAL A 45 -4.59 4.53 4.84
CA VAL A 45 -5.41 5.05 5.95
C VAL A 45 -4.68 5.07 7.29
N PHE A 46 -3.55 4.37 7.36
CA PHE A 46 -2.68 4.36 8.53
C PHE A 46 -1.22 4.18 8.08
N ALA A 47 -0.31 4.93 8.70
CA ALA A 47 1.12 4.80 8.50
C ALA A 47 1.86 5.03 9.82
N MET A 48 2.87 4.23 10.09
CA MET A 48 3.78 4.42 11.23
C MET A 48 5.18 3.93 10.88
N VAL A 49 6.20 4.49 11.52
CA VAL A 49 7.54 3.89 11.52
C VAL A 49 7.44 2.52 12.18
N HIS A 50 7.91 1.46 11.51
CA HIS A 50 7.90 0.10 12.06
C HIS A 50 9.22 -0.22 12.77
N ASN A 51 10.33 0.16 12.15
CA ASN A 51 11.70 -0.06 12.59
C ASN A 51 12.59 0.99 11.91
N ASP A 52 13.91 0.85 12.03
CA ASP A 52 14.88 1.83 11.51
C ASP A 52 14.96 1.91 9.97
N VAL A 53 14.23 1.05 9.23
CA VAL A 53 14.31 0.97 7.76
C VAL A 53 12.95 0.89 7.06
N GLU A 54 11.84 0.79 7.78
CA GLU A 54 10.51 0.53 7.21
C GLU A 54 9.38 1.39 7.79
N MET A 55 8.49 1.80 6.89
CA MET A 55 7.12 2.19 7.23
C MET A 55 6.21 0.97 7.23
N ARG A 56 5.38 0.86 8.26
CA ARG A 56 4.19 0.01 8.23
C ARG A 56 3.01 0.83 7.76
N VAL A 57 2.30 0.32 6.75
CA VAL A 57 1.11 0.96 6.20
C VAL A 57 -0.09 0.03 6.20
N GLN A 58 -1.26 0.63 6.36
CA GLN A 58 -2.54 -0.01 6.13
C GLN A 58 -3.26 0.64 4.95
N ILE A 59 -3.74 -0.20 4.04
CA ILE A 59 -4.40 0.22 2.80
C ILE A 59 -5.83 -0.32 2.71
N ILE A 60 -6.73 0.47 2.11
CA ILE A 60 -8.06 -0.01 1.74
C ILE A 60 -7.97 -0.77 0.41
N LEU A 61 -8.45 -2.01 0.40
CA LEU A 61 -8.40 -2.95 -0.73
C LEU A 61 -9.69 -3.05 -1.53
N ASN A 62 -10.82 -2.61 -0.95
CA ASN A 62 -12.12 -2.59 -1.62
C ASN A 62 -13.07 -1.58 -0.97
N GLU A 63 -14.18 -1.32 -1.65
CA GLU A 63 -15.26 -0.41 -1.21
C GLU A 63 -15.95 -0.85 0.09
N LYS A 64 -15.81 -2.12 0.49
CA LYS A 64 -16.33 -2.64 1.76
C LYS A 64 -15.39 -2.38 2.95
N GLY A 65 -14.29 -1.65 2.74
CA GLY A 65 -13.33 -1.31 3.79
C GLY A 65 -12.39 -2.45 4.16
N LEU A 66 -12.19 -3.46 3.30
CA LEU A 66 -11.20 -4.51 3.57
C LEU A 66 -9.80 -3.90 3.65
N LEU A 67 -9.07 -4.18 4.72
CA LEU A 67 -7.76 -3.62 4.98
C LEU A 67 -6.64 -4.61 4.66
N GLY A 68 -5.55 -4.10 4.07
CA GLY A 68 -4.31 -4.83 3.86
C GLY A 68 -3.15 -4.17 4.61
N TRP A 69 -2.23 -4.97 5.12
CA TRP A 69 -1.02 -4.48 5.79
C TRP A 69 0.22 -4.78 4.97
N LEU A 70 1.11 -3.80 4.91
CA LEU A 70 2.38 -3.90 4.21
C LEU A 70 3.47 -3.15 4.98
N ASP A 71 4.64 -3.77 5.09
CA ASP A 71 5.85 -3.07 5.54
C ASP A 71 6.68 -2.73 4.29
N ILE A 72 6.99 -1.45 4.10
CA ILE A 72 7.70 -0.91 2.93
C ILE A 72 8.88 -0.05 3.36
N PRO A 73 9.96 0.03 2.57
CA PRO A 73 11.05 0.97 2.85
C PRO A 73 10.58 2.43 2.90
N PHE A 74 11.24 3.28 3.69
CA PHE A 74 10.90 4.72 3.79
C PHE A 74 10.84 5.40 2.42
N ASN A 75 11.86 5.19 1.58
CA ASN A 75 11.91 5.77 0.24
C ASN A 75 10.72 5.37 -0.65
N THR A 76 10.15 4.18 -0.43
CA THR A 76 8.98 3.70 -1.17
C THR A 76 7.75 4.44 -0.71
N TYR A 77 7.61 4.68 0.59
CA TYR A 77 6.52 5.49 1.16
C TYR A 77 6.58 6.94 0.70
N ASP A 78 7.76 7.55 0.74
CA ASP A 78 7.97 8.95 0.37
C ASP A 78 7.62 9.20 -1.09
N ALA A 79 7.99 8.27 -1.98
CA ALA A 79 7.70 8.33 -3.41
C ALA A 79 6.23 8.04 -3.79
N LEU A 80 5.36 7.69 -2.83
CA LEU A 80 3.95 7.44 -3.14
C LEU A 80 3.24 8.72 -3.58
N PRO A 81 2.43 8.65 -4.66
CA PRO A 81 1.61 9.77 -5.09
C PRO A 81 0.59 10.14 -4.00
N THR A 82 0.19 11.40 -4.01
CA THR A 82 -0.85 11.95 -3.16
C THR A 82 -2.05 12.37 -3.98
N VAL A 83 -3.24 12.22 -3.42
CA VAL A 83 -4.49 12.74 -3.98
C VAL A 83 -5.23 13.58 -2.96
N ASP A 84 -5.86 14.64 -3.44
CA ASP A 84 -6.67 15.54 -2.64
C ASP A 84 -8.15 15.19 -2.79
N ILE A 85 -8.86 15.21 -1.66
CA ILE A 85 -10.29 14.93 -1.56
C ILE A 85 -10.96 15.98 -0.67
#